data_AF-A0A524EMF6-F1
#
_entry.id   AF-A0A524EMF6-F1
#
_cell.length_a   1.000
_cell.length_b   1.000
_cell.length_c   1.000
_cell.angle_alpha   90.00
_cell.angle_beta   90.00
_cell.angle_gamma   90.00
#
_symmetry.space_group_name_H-M   'P 1'
#
loop_
_entity.id
_entity.type
_entity.pdbx_description
1 polymer ?
#
loop_
_entity_poly.entity_id
_entity_poly.type
_entity_poly.pdbx_seq_one_letter_code
_entity_poly.pdbx_strand_id
1 'polypeptide(L)' 'MNGSMLAGVFEDFVFLRIPPEEQDALLSQFHELKRFEPNEGQIMREYMAMSETLFSNPVIRKKLIKRAIEHVLQLPPK' A
#
# COMPACT_ATOMS: atom_id res chain seq x y z
N MET A 1 5.57 9.03 9.57
CA MET A 1 5.06 8.70 10.92
C MET A 1 6.17 7.97 11.67
N ASN A 2 6.68 8.49 12.79
CA ASN A 2 7.82 7.93 13.54
C ASN A 2 9.06 7.56 12.67
N GLY A 3 9.37 8.37 11.64
CA GLY A 3 10.45 8.08 10.68
C GLY A 3 10.15 7.00 9.62
N SER A 4 8.98 6.35 9.70
CA SER A 4 8.49 5.38 8.71
C SER A 4 7.60 6.03 7.65
N MET A 5 7.84 5.64 6.40
CA MET A 5 7.02 6.03 5.24
C MET A 5 5.73 5.21 5.23
N LEU A 6 4.61 5.90 5.03
CA LEU A 6 3.26 5.33 5.02
C LEU A 6 2.77 5.09 3.60
N ALA A 7 2.99 6.08 2.74
CA ALA A 7 2.42 6.16 1.41
C ALA A 7 3.31 7.01 0.52
N GLY A 8 3.13 6.88 -0.79
CA GLY A 8 3.68 7.79 -1.78
C GLY A 8 2.89 7.72 -3.08
N VAL A 9 3.22 8.63 -3.98
CA VAL A 9 2.73 8.64 -5.37
C VAL A 9 3.92 8.35 -6.26
N PHE A 10 3.77 7.40 -7.17
CA PHE A 10 4.79 7.00 -8.14
C PHE A 10 4.12 6.84 -9.49
N GLU A 11 4.47 7.72 -10.43
CA GLU A 11 3.78 7.84 -11.72
C GLU A 11 2.26 7.96 -11.51
N ASP A 12 1.47 7.07 -12.13
CA ASP A 12 0.00 7.05 -12.05
C ASP A 12 -0.53 6.15 -10.91
N PHE A 13 0.34 5.76 -9.97
CA PHE A 13 -0.01 4.88 -8.86
C PHE A 13 0.17 5.55 -7.51
N VAL A 14 -0.80 5.31 -6.63
CA VAL A 14 -0.60 5.51 -5.20
C VAL A 14 -0.08 4.20 -4.62
N PHE A 15 0.94 4.25 -3.78
CA PHE A 15 1.36 3.07 -3.04
C PHE A 15 1.21 3.31 -1.53
N LEU A 16 0.80 2.26 -0.82
CA LEU A 16 0.63 2.25 0.63
C LEU A 16 1.48 1.15 1.24
N ARG A 17 1.98 1.40 2.45
CA ARG A 17 2.68 0.39 3.24
C ARG A 17 1.66 -0.55 3.87
N ILE A 18 1.57 -1.76 3.33
CA ILE A 18 0.63 -2.80 3.74
C ILE A 18 1.43 -4.02 4.21
N PRO A 19 1.09 -4.59 5.37
CA PRO A 19 1.80 -5.73 5.93
C PRO A 19 1.82 -6.93 4.96
N PRO A 20 2.97 -7.60 4.74
CA PRO A 20 3.10 -8.69 3.77
C PRO A 20 2.07 -9.82 3.96
N GLU A 21 1.73 -10.13 5.20
CA GLU A 21 0.77 -11.18 5.57
C GLU A 21 -0.67 -10.92 5.08
N GLU A 22 -1.01 -9.68 4.73
CA GLU A 22 -2.34 -9.31 4.23
C GLU A 22 -2.40 -9.07 2.73
N GLN A 23 -1.24 -8.96 2.08
CA GLN A 23 -1.19 -8.57 0.66
C GLN A 23 -1.86 -9.61 -0.22
N ASP A 24 -1.63 -10.90 0.00
CA ASP A 24 -2.20 -11.96 -0.84
C ASP A 24 -3.73 -12.00 -0.76
N ALA A 25 -4.28 -11.72 0.43
CA ALA A 25 -5.72 -11.61 0.63
C ALA A 25 -6.31 -10.38 -0.09
N LEU A 26 -5.58 -9.25 -0.12
CA LEU A 26 -5.99 -8.04 -0.82
C LEU A 26 -5.86 -8.18 -2.34
N LEU A 27 -4.80 -8.82 -2.83
CA LEU A 27 -4.62 -9.14 -4.26
C LEU A 27 -5.75 -10.02 -4.79
N SER A 28 -6.25 -10.94 -3.96
CA SER A 28 -7.39 -11.79 -4.32
C SER A 28 -8.73 -11.04 -4.34
N GLN A 29 -8.84 -9.94 -3.58
CA GLN A 29 -10.05 -9.11 -3.48
C GLN A 29 -10.10 -8.00 -4.53
N PHE A 30 -8.95 -7.44 -4.90
CA PHE A 30 -8.87 -6.26 -5.75
C PHE A 30 -7.86 -6.49 -6.88
N HIS A 31 -8.36 -6.69 -8.10
CA HIS A 31 -7.54 -6.92 -9.29
C HIS A 31 -6.66 -5.72 -9.67
N GLU A 32 -7.03 -4.50 -9.23
CA GLU A 32 -6.26 -3.28 -9.46
C GLU A 32 -5.16 -3.03 -8.42
N LEU A 33 -5.01 -3.92 -7.43
CA LEU A 33 -3.87 -3.94 -6.53
C LEU A 33 -2.74 -4.77 -7.12
N LYS A 34 -1.51 -4.26 -6.96
CA LYS A 34 -0.29 -4.99 -7.27
C LYS A 34 0.75 -4.75 -6.19
N ARG A 35 1.76 -5.62 -6.11
CA ARG A 35 2.94 -5.33 -5.29
C ARG A 35 3.65 -4.11 -5.88
N PHE A 36 4.17 -3.24 -5.01
CA PHE A 36 4.87 -2.05 -5.48
C PHE A 36 6.27 -2.41 -5.96
N GLU A 37 6.58 -1.96 -7.17
CA GLU A 37 7.80 -2.28 -7.90
C GLU A 37 8.31 -0.99 -8.56
N PRO A 38 9.12 -0.17 -7.84
CA PRO A 38 9.61 1.11 -8.34
C PRO A 38 10.62 0.97 -9.49
N ASN A 39 11.33 -0.16 -9.55
CA ASN A 39 12.18 -0.55 -10.67
C ASN A 39 11.80 -1.97 -11.08
N GLU A 40 11.81 -2.27 -12.38
CA GLU A 40 11.53 -3.61 -12.91
C GLU A 40 12.38 -4.69 -12.21
N GLY A 41 11.70 -5.73 -11.71
CA GLY A 41 12.26 -6.82 -10.91
C GLY A 41 12.47 -6.51 -9.41
N GLN A 42 12.27 -5.27 -8.94
CA GLN A 42 12.52 -4.87 -7.56
C GLN A 42 11.23 -4.64 -6.76
N ILE A 43 10.67 -5.73 -6.26
CA ILE A 43 9.45 -5.66 -5.43
C ILE A 43 9.78 -5.16 -4.02
N MET A 44 9.11 -4.09 -3.60
CA MET A 44 9.14 -3.61 -2.22
C MET A 44 8.15 -4.40 -1.37
N ARG A 45 8.67 -5.32 -0.55
CA ARG A 45 7.91 -6.33 0.20
C ARG A 45 6.70 -5.80 0.98
N GLU A 46 6.79 -4.61 1.58
CA GLU A 46 5.73 -4.07 2.44
C GLU A 46 4.86 -3.03 1.74
N TYR A 47 4.97 -2.90 0.42
CA TYR A 47 4.23 -1.87 -0.31
C TYR A 47 3.37 -2.47 -1.40
N MET A 48 2.14 -1.97 -1.47
CA MET A 48 1.21 -2.29 -2.55
C MET A 48 0.88 -1.02 -3.30
N ALA A 49 0.86 -1.10 -4.62
CA ALA A 49 0.43 -0.04 -5.52
C ALA A 49 -1.03 -0.27 -5.94
N MET A 50 -1.77 0.83 -6.04
CA MET A 50 -3.14 0.89 -6.54
C MET A 50 -3.24 1.90 -7.67
N SER A 51 -4.09 1.55 -8.65
CA SER A 51 -4.49 2.48 -9.71
C SER A 51 -5.22 3.70 -9.13
N GLU A 52 -5.24 4.79 -9.89
CA GLU A 52 -6.08 5.94 -9.59
C GLU A 52 -7.56 5.55 -9.47
N THR A 53 -8.06 4.66 -10.33
CA THR A 53 -9.45 4.18 -10.31
C THR A 53 -9.81 3.53 -8.97
N LEU A 54 -8.96 2.63 -8.46
CA LEU A 54 -9.20 1.98 -7.17
C LEU A 54 -9.10 3.00 -6.03
N PHE A 55 -8.12 3.91 -6.11
CA PHE A 55 -7.95 4.96 -5.11
C PHE A 55 -9.10 5.97 -5.11
N SER A 56 -9.76 6.20 -6.24
CA SER A 56 -10.90 7.12 -6.36
C SER A 56 -12.12 6.64 -5.55
N ASN A 57 -12.25 5.31 -5.35
CA ASN A 57 -13.31 4.73 -4.54
C ASN A 57 -13.13 5.08 -3.05
N PRO A 58 -14.00 5.92 -2.45
CA PRO A 58 -13.81 6.44 -1.10
C PRO A 58 -13.87 5.36 -0.01
N VAL A 59 -14.66 4.30 -0.23
CA VAL A 59 -14.80 3.20 0.74
C VAL A 59 -13.51 2.37 0.78
N ILE A 60 -13.01 2.00 -0.39
CA ILE A 60 -11.77 1.22 -0.53
C ILE A 60 -10.58 2.04 -0.05
N ARG A 61 -10.46 3.29 -0.51
CA ARG A 61 -9.41 4.23 -0.09
C ARG A 61 -9.35 4.37 1.43
N LYS A 62 -10.48 4.62 2.08
CA LYS A 62 -10.53 4.76 3.54
C LYS A 62 -10.12 3.47 4.26
N LYS A 63 -10.55 2.30 3.77
CA LYS A 63 -10.17 0.98 4.32
C LYS A 63 -8.65 0.78 4.24
N LEU A 64 -8.06 1.00 3.06
CA LEU A 64 -6.63 0.75 2.83
C LEU A 64 -5.74 1.76 3.57
N ILE A 65 -6.07 3.05 3.56
CA ILE A 65 -5.32 4.08 4.31
C ILE A 65 -5.37 3.80 5.81
N LYS A 66 -6.55 3.46 6.35
CA LYS A 66 -6.68 3.11 7.77
C LYS A 66 -5.77 1.94 8.13
N ARG A 67 -5.76 0.89 7.31
CA ARG A 67 -4.92 -0.29 7.57
C ARG A 67 -3.43 0.05 7.52
N ALA A 68 -3.00 0.84 6.53
CA ALA A 68 -1.62 1.28 6.42
C ALA A 68 -1.17 2.11 7.64
N ILE A 69 -2.04 2.99 8.13
CA ILE A 69 -1.79 3.78 9.35
C ILE A 69 -1.61 2.88 10.57
N GLU A 70 -2.52 1.93 10.78
CA GLU A 70 -2.44 0.97 11.89
C GLU A 70 -1.14 0.18 11.86
N HIS A 71 -0.71 -0.28 10.68
CA HIS A 71 0.55 -0.98 10.52
C HIS A 71 1.76 -0.09 10.83
N VAL A 72 1.83 1.12 10.26
CA VAL A 72 2.97 2.01 10.47
C VAL A 72 3.11 2.46 11.92
N LEU A 73 2.01 2.63 12.65
CA LEU A 73 2.03 2.95 14.08
C LEU A 73 2.60 1.83 14.96
N GLN A 74 2.54 0.58 14.50
CA GLN A 74 3.10 -0.57 15.22
C GLN A 74 4.59 -0.78 14.95
N LEU A 75 5.16 -0.11 13.94
CA LEU A 75 6.58 -0.22 13.64
C LEU A 75 7.41 0.48 14.72
N PRO A 76 8.58 -0.09 15.08
CA PRO A 76 9.51 0.60 15.96
C PRO A 76 9.90 1.94 15.35
N PRO A 77 10.07 2.99 16.16
CA PRO A 77 10.63 4.25 15.67
C PRO A 77 12.02 3.99 15.08
N LYS A 78 12.34 4.69 14.00
CA LYS A 78 13.69 4.70 13.43
C LYS A 78 14.68 5.48 14.26
#